data_AF-A0AAV1L626-F1
#
_entry.id   AF-A0AAV1L626-F1
#
_cell.length_a   1.000
_cell.length_b   1.000
_cell.length_c   1.000
_cell.angle_alpha   90.00
_cell.angle_beta   90.00
_cell.angle_gamma   90.00
#
_symmetry.space_group_name_H-M   'P 1'
#
loop_
_entity.id
_entity.type
_entity.pdbx_description
1 polymer ?
#
loop_
_entity_poly.entity_id
_entity_poly.type
_entity_poly.pdbx_seq_one_letter_code
_entity_poly.pdbx_strand_id
1 'polypeptide(L)' 'MFLTVRVSFAGCRAEARYAVLLDVVPVDGKRYRYAYHRYSWLVAGKADRPAPARLYPHPDSPFALRH' A
#
# COMPACT_ATOMS: atom_id res chain seq x y z
N MET A 1 -5.97 -6.70 -3.45
CA MET A 1 -6.92 -5.64 -3.01
C MET A 1 -7.96 -5.44 -4.08
N PHE A 2 -9.16 -5.03 -3.70
CA PHE A 2 -10.20 -4.55 -4.63
C PHE A 2 -10.52 -3.10 -4.27
N LEU A 3 -10.49 -2.15 -5.20
CA LEU A 3 -10.04 -2.28 -6.59
C LEU A 3 -8.50 -2.45 -6.69
N THR A 4 -8.03 -2.93 -7.82
CA THR A 4 -6.59 -3.10 -8.09
C THR A 4 -5.90 -1.74 -8.14
N VAL A 5 -4.76 -1.60 -7.44
CA VAL A 5 -3.90 -0.42 -7.55
C VAL A 5 -3.19 -0.47 -8.92
N ARG A 6 -3.44 0.53 -9.77
CA ARG A 6 -2.81 0.68 -11.09
C ARG A 6 -2.13 2.04 -11.15
N VAL A 7 -0.87 2.06 -11.58
CA VAL A 7 -0.04 3.27 -11.67
C VAL A 7 0.68 3.26 -13.01
N SER A 8 0.85 4.43 -13.61
CA SER A 8 1.64 4.64 -14.83
C SER A 8 2.82 5.54 -14.51
N PHE A 9 3.99 5.21 -15.06
CA PHE A 9 5.21 5.98 -14.91
C PHE A 9 5.62 6.58 -16.27
N ALA A 10 6.07 7.82 -16.28
CA ALA A 10 6.52 8.53 -17.47
C ALA A 10 7.90 9.16 -17.21
N GLY A 11 8.68 9.41 -18.26
CA GLY A 11 10.01 10.02 -18.15
C GLY A 11 11.10 9.11 -17.57
N CYS A 12 10.86 7.81 -17.44
CA CYS A 12 11.87 6.85 -16.99
C CYS A 12 13.01 6.74 -18.02
N ARG A 13 14.26 6.81 -17.56
CA ARG A 13 15.44 6.56 -18.40
C ARG A 13 15.44 5.14 -18.92
N ALA A 14 15.58 4.96 -20.23
CA ALA A 14 15.53 3.66 -20.89
C ALA A 14 16.72 2.73 -20.53
N GLU A 15 17.84 3.28 -20.08
CA GLU A 15 19.05 2.52 -19.72
C GLU A 15 19.07 2.04 -18.27
N ALA A 16 18.17 2.56 -17.44
CA ALA A 16 18.11 2.23 -16.01
C ALA A 16 17.21 1.02 -15.75
N ARG A 17 17.51 0.31 -14.67
CA ARG A 17 16.64 -0.74 -14.12
C ARG A 17 15.85 -0.18 -12.93
N TYR A 18 14.56 -0.48 -12.88
CA TYR A 18 13.66 -0.02 -11.83
C TYR A 18 13.07 -1.20 -11.07
N ALA A 19 12.96 -1.09 -9.75
CA ALA A 19 12.13 -1.97 -8.96
C ALA A 19 10.90 -1.17 -8.51
N VAL A 20 9.72 -1.76 -8.64
CA VAL A 20 8.48 -1.18 -8.12
C VAL A 20 8.06 -1.99 -6.92
N LEU A 21 7.86 -1.33 -5.78
CA LEU A 21 7.41 -1.96 -4.54
C LEU A 21 6.17 -1.23 -4.02
N LEU A 22 5.25 -1.99 -3.42
CA LEU A 22 4.09 -1.48 -2.70
C LEU A 22 4.28 -1.74 -1.21
N ASP A 23 4.08 -0.70 -0.40
CA ASP A 23 3.98 -0.79 1.06
C ASP A 23 2.57 -0.37 1.51
N VAL A 24 2.08 -0.95 2.59
CA VAL A 24 0.79 -0.62 3.21
C VAL A 24 1.05 -0.18 4.64
N VAL A 25 1.12 1.14 4.83
CA VAL A 25 1.41 1.76 6.12
C VAL A 25 0.13 2.15 6.86
N PRO A 26 0.12 2.10 8.21
CA PRO A 26 -1.03 2.54 8.99
C PRO A 26 -1.26 4.05 8.80
N VAL A 27 -2.53 4.44 8.65
CA VAL A 27 -2.93 5.86 8.58
C VAL A 27 -2.79 6.53 9.95
N ASP A 28 -3.15 5.82 11.03
CA ASP A 28 -2.97 6.26 12.40
C ASP A 28 -2.75 5.10 13.38
N GLY A 29 -2.50 5.43 14.65
CA GLY A 29 -2.30 4.48 15.74
C GLY A 29 -3.58 4.16 16.52
N LYS A 30 -4.76 4.15 15.87
CA LYS A 30 -6.05 3.89 16.54
C LYS A 30 -6.69 2.60 16.05
N ARG A 31 -7.43 1.96 16.96
CA ARG A 31 -8.32 0.86 16.62
C ARG A 31 -9.73 1.41 16.43
N TYR A 32 -10.36 1.06 15.31
CA TYR A 32 -11.71 1.53 14.98
C TYR A 32 -12.75 0.42 15.18
N ARG A 33 -13.97 0.81 15.59
CA ARG A 33 -15.15 -0.07 15.65
C ARG A 33 -16.30 0.57 14.88
N TYR A 34 -16.97 -0.22 14.05
CA TYR A 34 -18.16 0.23 13.34
C TYR A 34 -19.38 0.27 14.28
N ALA A 35 -20.09 1.40 14.31
CA ALA A 35 -21.30 1.60 15.10
C ALA A 35 -22.53 1.62 14.18
N TYR A 36 -23.23 0.48 14.09
CA TYR A 36 -24.38 0.30 13.19
C TYR A 36 -25.47 1.37 13.34
N HIS A 37 -25.84 1.70 14.58
CA HIS A 37 -26.89 2.70 14.85
C HIS A 37 -26.53 4.13 14.42
N ARG A 38 -25.26 4.41 14.12
CA ARG A 38 -24.77 5.73 13.66
C ARG A 38 -24.18 5.68 12.26
N TYR A 39 -24.22 4.51 11.59
CA TYR A 39 -23.59 4.26 10.31
C TYR A 39 -22.17 4.83 10.18
N SER A 40 -21.38 4.75 11.25
CA SER A 40 -20.08 5.43 11.33
C SER A 40 -19.02 4.61 12.07
N TRP A 41 -17.75 4.93 11.77
CA TRP A 41 -16.59 4.38 12.47
C TRP A 41 -16.25 5.25 13.67
N LEU A 42 -16.08 4.62 14.83
CA LEU A 42 -15.68 5.29 16.08
C LEU A 42 -14.32 4.77 16.55
N VAL A 43 -13.55 5.66 17.18
CA VAL A 43 -12.30 5.27 17.85
C VAL A 43 -12.65 4.39 19.06
N ALA A 44 -12.10 3.19 19.09
CA ALA A 44 -12.32 2.19 20.13
C ALA A 44 -11.11 1.99 21.05
N GLY A 45 -9.97 2.62 20.73
CA GLY A 45 -8.76 2.57 21.54
C GLY A 45 -7.48 2.76 20.73
N LYS A 46 -6.35 2.36 21.34
CA LYS A 46 -5.03 2.32 20.69
C LYS A 46 -4.98 1.16 19.69
N ALA A 47 -4.29 1.36 18.57
CA ALA A 47 -4.00 0.30 17.61
C ALA A 47 -3.19 -0.84 18.25
N ASP A 48 -3.34 -2.03 17.68
CA ASP A 48 -2.49 -3.17 18.03
C ASP A 48 -1.03 -2.90 17.61
N ARG A 49 -0.10 -3.73 18.07
CA ARG A 49 1.30 -3.59 17.64
C ARG A 49 1.39 -3.75 16.12
N PRO A 50 2.19 -2.93 15.43
CA PRO A 50 2.34 -3.04 13.98
C PRO A 50 2.86 -4.42 13.63
N ALA A 51 2.30 -5.01 12.57
CA ALA A 51 2.85 -6.22 11.98
C ALA A 51 4.27 -5.93 11.45
N PRO A 52 5.13 -6.95 11.30
CA PRO A 52 6.41 -6.79 10.62
C PRO A 52 6.20 -6.13 9.25
N ALA A 53 7.05 -5.15 8.93
CA ALA A 53 6.98 -4.46 7.65
C ALA A 53 7.10 -5.47 6.50
N ARG A 54 6.21 -5.37 5.52
CA ARG A 54 6.21 -6.25 4.36
C ARG A 54 6.07 -5.43 3.09
N LEU A 55 7.16 -5.41 2.32
CA LEU A 55 7.19 -4.81 1.00
C LEU A 55 6.72 -5.85 -0.04
N TYR A 56 5.84 -5.42 -0.93
CA TYR A 56 5.31 -6.22 -2.02
C TYR A 56 5.96 -5.76 -3.33
N PRO A 57 7.02 -6.44 -3.81
CA PRO A 57 7.60 -6.12 -5.10
C PRO A 57 6.61 -6.47 -6.22
N HIS A 58 6.56 -5.62 -7.26
CA HIS A 58 5.83 -5.95 -8.48
C HIS A 58 6.46 -7.22 -9.10
N PRO A 59 5.67 -8.19 -9.59
CA PRO A 59 6.19 -9.46 -10.12
C PRO A 59 7.24 -9.29 -11.22
N ASP A 60 7.07 -8.26 -12.05
CA ASP A 60 7.99 -7.95 -13.15
C ASP A 60 9.23 -7.14 -12.72
N SER A 61 9.44 -6.92 -11.42
CA SER A 61 10.64 -6.26 -10.92
C SER A 61 11.84 -7.22 -10.89
N PRO A 62 13.06 -6.78 -11.27
CA PRO A 62 13.38 -5.46 -11.80
C PRO A 62 12.97 -5.30 -13.26
N PHE A 63 12.37 -4.15 -13.57
CA PHE A 63 11.96 -3.75 -14.91
C PHE A 63 13.11 -3.07 -15.65
N ALA A 64 13.31 -3.45 -16.92
CA ALA A 64 14.16 -2.73 -17.87
C ALA A 64 13.27 -2.28 -19.03
N LEU A 65 13.34 -0.99 -19.38
CA LEU A 65 12.49 -0.39 -20.43
C LEU A 65 12.88 -0.83 -21.86
N ARG A 66 13.84 -1.75 -22.00
CA ARG A 66 14.31 -2.28 -23.28
C ARG A 66 13.71 -3.68 -23.47
N HIS A 67 12.64 -3.75 -24.27
CA HIS A 67 12.18 -4.96 -24.94
C HIS A 67 12.23 -4.73 -26.44
#